data_AF-A0A916E9M3-F1
#
_entry.id   AF-A0A916E9M3-F1
#
_cell.length_a   1.000
_cell.length_b   1.000
_cell.length_c   1.000
_cell.angle_alpha   90.00
_cell.angle_beta   90.00
_cell.angle_gamma   90.00
#
_symmetry.space_group_name_H-M   'P 1'
#
loop_
_entity.id
_entity.type
_entity.pdbx_description
1 polymer ?
#
loop_
_entity_poly.entity_id
_entity_poly.type
_entity_poly.pdbx_seq_one_letter_code
_entity_poly.pdbx_strand_id
1 'polypeptide(L)'
;MDKFNKIKADHCCFFIPLRIGAFIVAAWIFIWNLYLGIFHFLTAGFNDFGSIYTRIVGVLYLFVALIAFYGAHGIYNENPNRVALFAKFFLYSIIFNIGMSILSVISLSIAAAKDKGNCEKANPNNTEVCDYKFPVVSWLINFVIGVIIEVYLYIVIRSYKRELFARVSDHSDV
;
A
#
# COMPACT_ATOMS: atom_id res chain seq x y z
N MET A 1 -35.48 -26.94 8.63
CA MET A 1 -35.20 -26.46 7.25
C MET A 1 -33.89 -25.67 7.36
N ASP A 2 -32.75 -26.33 7.59
CA ASP A 2 -31.55 -25.65 8.14
C ASP A 2 -30.23 -26.18 7.56
N LYS A 3 -30.21 -26.50 6.26
CA LYS A 3 -29.00 -26.99 5.58
C LYS A 3 -28.39 -26.03 4.57
N PHE A 4 -29.03 -24.90 4.25
CA PHE A 4 -28.58 -23.99 3.19
C PHE A 4 -27.97 -22.65 3.67
N ASN A 5 -28.00 -22.33 4.97
CA ASN A 5 -27.38 -21.09 5.49
C ASN A 5 -25.92 -21.25 5.96
N LYS A 6 -25.32 -22.44 5.82
CA LYS A 6 -23.90 -22.70 6.12
C LYS A 6 -23.09 -22.77 4.83
N ILE A 7 -23.25 -21.79 3.95
CA ILE A 7 -22.24 -21.53 2.91
C ILE A 7 -21.04 -20.95 3.66
N LYS A 8 -20.22 -21.86 4.19
CA LYS A 8 -18.90 -21.54 4.75
C LYS A 8 -18.16 -20.76 3.67
N ALA A 9 -17.90 -19.49 3.93
CA ALA A 9 -16.94 -18.71 3.17
C ALA A 9 -15.52 -19.21 3.51
N ASP A 10 -15.21 -20.48 3.21
CA ASP A 10 -13.90 -21.09 3.43
C ASP A 10 -12.91 -20.70 2.31
N HIS A 11 -13.38 -20.06 1.24
CA HIS A 11 -12.60 -19.70 0.05
C HIS A 11 -12.73 -18.21 -0.26
N CYS A 12 -11.59 -17.54 -0.44
CA CYS A 12 -11.58 -16.21 -1.06
C CYS A 12 -11.60 -16.40 -2.59
N CYS A 13 -11.93 -15.34 -3.32
CA CYS A 13 -11.91 -15.33 -4.79
C CYS A 13 -10.65 -16.02 -5.33
N PHE A 14 -10.82 -16.96 -6.26
CA PHE A 14 -9.83 -17.92 -6.80
C PHE A 14 -9.63 -19.28 -6.08
N PHE A 15 -10.58 -19.79 -5.28
CA PHE A 15 -10.48 -21.14 -4.66
C PHE A 15 -9.26 -21.33 -3.74
N ILE A 16 -8.61 -20.24 -3.32
CA ILE A 16 -7.48 -20.28 -2.40
C ILE A 16 -8.04 -20.20 -0.96
N PRO A 17 -7.56 -21.06 -0.03
CA PRO A 17 -7.91 -20.96 1.39
C PRO A 17 -7.64 -19.54 1.90
N LEU A 18 -8.61 -18.91 2.58
CA LEU A 18 -8.48 -17.52 3.04
C LEU A 18 -7.21 -17.25 3.86
N ARG A 19 -6.75 -18.25 4.63
CA ARG A 19 -5.50 -18.21 5.39
C ARG A 19 -4.28 -18.04 4.48
N ILE A 20 -4.19 -18.80 3.38
CA ILE A 20 -3.10 -18.72 2.41
C ILE A 20 -3.16 -17.38 1.68
N GLY A 21 -4.36 -16.95 1.26
CA GLY A 21 -4.56 -15.64 0.64
C GLY A 21 -4.05 -14.51 1.54
N ALA A 22 -4.52 -14.45 2.80
CA ALA A 22 -4.08 -13.44 3.76
C ALA A 22 -2.57 -13.48 4.04
N PHE A 23 -1.96 -14.67 4.04
CA PHE A 23 -0.51 -14.82 4.23
C PHE A 23 0.29 -14.29 3.04
N ILE A 24 -0.14 -14.60 1.81
CA ILE A 24 0.46 -14.05 0.59
C ILE A 24 0.37 -12.53 0.60
N VAL A 25 -0.80 -11.97 0.96
CA VAL A 25 -0.98 -10.52 1.08
C VAL A 25 -0.01 -9.92 2.11
N ALA A 26 0.09 -10.52 3.31
CA ALA A 26 1.00 -10.04 4.34
C ALA A 26 2.48 -10.10 3.89
N ALA A 27 2.89 -11.17 3.22
CA ALA A 27 4.24 -11.33 2.67
C ALA A 27 4.52 -10.30 1.56
N TRP A 28 3.56 -10.07 0.67
CA TRP A 28 3.67 -9.06 -0.40
C TRP A 28 3.86 -7.66 0.18
N ILE A 29 3.02 -7.28 1.14
CA ILE A 29 3.11 -5.97 1.83
C ILE A 29 4.46 -5.86 2.54
N PHE A 30 4.91 -6.91 3.23
CA PHE A 30 6.21 -6.93 3.90
C PHE A 30 7.36 -6.66 2.94
N ILE A 31 7.47 -7.44 1.86
CA ILE A 31 8.56 -7.33 0.89
C ILE A 31 8.57 -5.93 0.24
N TRP A 32 7.40 -5.44 -0.20
CA TRP A 32 7.30 -4.18 -0.90
C TRP A 32 7.66 -2.98 -0.01
N ASN A 33 7.12 -2.94 1.21
CA ASN A 33 7.38 -1.84 2.14
C ASN A 33 8.81 -1.89 2.70
N LEU A 34 9.40 -3.08 2.86
CA LEU A 34 10.80 -3.22 3.22
C LEU A 34 11.72 -2.67 2.11
N TYR A 35 11.43 -3.03 0.85
CA TYR A 35 12.15 -2.51 -0.31
C TYR A 35 12.07 -0.98 -0.41
N LEU A 36 10.86 -0.41 -0.36
CA LEU A 36 10.66 1.04 -0.42
C LEU A 36 11.33 1.78 0.74
N GLY A 37 11.26 1.22 1.96
CA GLY A 37 11.94 1.76 3.12
C GLY A 37 13.45 1.87 2.89
N ILE A 38 14.10 0.77 2.50
CA ILE A 38 15.54 0.73 2.23
C ILE A 38 15.90 1.69 1.08
N PHE A 39 15.12 1.68 0.00
CA PHE A 39 15.35 2.57 -1.14
C PHE A 39 15.34 4.05 -0.73
N HIS A 40 14.35 4.47 0.06
CA HIS A 40 14.28 5.84 0.57
C HIS A 40 15.50 6.23 1.42
N PHE A 41 16.03 5.31 2.23
CA PHE A 41 17.27 5.53 2.97
C PHE A 41 18.50 5.67 2.06
N LEU A 42 18.60 4.85 1.01
CA LEU A 42 19.71 4.89 0.06
C LEU A 42 19.69 6.18 -0.79
N THR A 43 18.50 6.68 -1.13
CA THR A 43 18.34 7.92 -1.90
C THR A 43 18.44 9.20 -1.07
N ALA A 44 18.44 9.10 0.27
CA ALA A 44 18.55 10.25 1.16
C ALA A 44 20.00 10.76 1.21
N GLY A 45 20.34 11.72 0.34
CA GLY A 45 21.64 12.41 0.38
C GLY A 45 21.96 13.02 1.75
N PHE A 46 23.23 13.13 2.13
CA PHE A 46 23.58 13.42 3.52
C PHE A 46 23.23 14.84 4.02
N ASN A 47 22.97 15.83 3.15
CA ASN A 47 23.09 17.25 3.53
C ASN A 47 21.92 18.21 3.19
N ASP A 48 20.75 17.75 2.72
CA ASP A 48 19.63 18.66 2.39
C ASP A 48 18.37 18.40 3.21
N PHE A 49 17.52 19.42 3.41
CA PHE A 49 16.19 19.31 4.04
C PHE A 49 15.30 18.24 3.38
N GLY A 50 15.48 18.02 2.06
CA GLY A 50 14.84 16.91 1.34
C GLY A 50 15.24 15.53 1.87
N SER A 51 16.45 15.40 2.44
CA SER A 51 16.94 14.15 3.01
C SER A 51 16.25 13.75 4.30
N ILE A 52 15.91 14.73 5.15
CA ILE A 52 15.17 14.48 6.40
C ILE A 52 13.78 13.95 6.07
N TYR A 53 13.09 14.58 5.11
CA TYR A 53 11.79 14.11 4.64
C TYR A 53 11.86 12.68 4.09
N THR A 54 12.82 12.39 3.20
CA THR A 54 12.98 11.03 2.65
C THR A 54 13.29 9.98 3.72
N ARG A 55 14.04 10.34 4.77
CA ARG A 55 14.33 9.44 5.89
C ARG A 55 13.08 9.15 6.72
N ILE A 56 12.28 10.17 7.04
CA ILE A 56 11.03 10.01 7.78
C ILE A 56 10.08 9.08 7.00
N VAL A 57 9.93 9.33 5.70
CA VAL A 57 9.12 8.48 4.81
C VAL A 57 9.66 7.05 4.77
N GLY A 58 10.99 6.86 4.70
CA GLY A 58 11.62 5.55 4.77
C GLY A 58 11.33 4.81 6.08
N VAL A 59 11.40 5.49 7.24
CA VAL A 59 11.03 4.91 8.55
C VAL A 59 9.57 4.46 8.56
N LEU A 60 8.66 5.27 8.01
CA LEU A 60 7.23 4.91 7.96
C LEU A 60 7.01 3.63 7.15
N TYR A 61 7.67 3.49 5.99
CA TYR A 61 7.60 2.25 5.20
C TYR A 61 8.15 1.04 5.96
N LEU A 62 9.28 1.16 6.66
CA LEU A 62 9.81 0.08 7.50
C LEU A 62 8.85 -0.28 8.64
N PHE A 63 8.15 0.70 9.21
CA PHE A 63 7.15 0.47 10.24
C PHE A 63 5.94 -0.32 9.70
N VAL A 64 5.49 0.01 8.48
CA VAL A 64 4.45 -0.77 7.78
C VAL A 64 4.93 -2.20 7.52
N ALA A 65 6.19 -2.40 7.13
CA ALA A 65 6.77 -3.74 6.97
C ALA A 65 6.73 -4.52 8.30
N LEU A 66 7.14 -3.92 9.41
CA LEU A 66 7.06 -4.56 10.74
C LEU A 66 5.62 -4.94 11.12
N ILE A 67 4.65 -4.07 10.83
CA ILE A 67 3.24 -4.37 11.06
C ILE A 67 2.76 -5.54 10.17
N ALA A 68 3.21 -5.61 8.92
CA ALA A 68 2.90 -6.73 8.03
C ALA A 68 3.49 -8.05 8.52
N PHE A 69 4.72 -8.03 9.04
CA PHE A 69 5.33 -9.19 9.68
C PHE A 69 4.55 -9.63 10.93
N TYR A 70 4.15 -8.67 11.78
CA TYR A 70 3.30 -8.95 12.94
C TYR A 70 1.92 -9.52 12.53
N GLY A 71 1.36 -9.02 11.43
CA GLY A 71 0.14 -9.53 10.80
C GLY A 71 0.30 -10.96 10.34
N ALA A 72 1.38 -11.29 9.63
CA ALA A 72 1.70 -12.65 9.19
C ALA A 72 1.84 -13.62 10.37
N HIS A 73 2.52 -13.19 11.44
CA HIS A 73 2.61 -13.96 12.68
C HIS A 73 1.25 -14.14 13.39
N GLY A 74 0.36 -13.15 13.30
CA GLY A 74 -1.02 -13.25 13.77
C GLY A 74 -1.86 -14.24 12.95
N ILE A 75 -1.68 -14.27 11.63
CA ILE A 75 -2.32 -15.23 10.71
C ILE A 75 -1.81 -16.65 10.99
N TYR A 76 -0.50 -16.82 11.20
CA TYR A 76 0.11 -18.12 11.48
C TYR A 76 -0.40 -18.74 12.78
N ASN A 77 -0.46 -17.94 13.86
CA ASN A 77 -0.94 -18.38 15.18
C ASN A 77 -2.45 -18.26 15.36
N GLU A 78 -3.20 -17.94 14.30
CA GLU A 78 -4.66 -17.81 14.34
C GLU A 78 -5.17 -16.86 15.45
N ASN A 79 -4.43 -15.77 15.73
CA ASN A 79 -4.77 -14.82 16.77
C ASN A 79 -5.62 -13.65 16.20
N PRO A 80 -6.93 -13.56 16.52
CA PRO A 80 -7.83 -12.60 15.90
C PRO A 80 -7.52 -11.14 16.25
N ASN A 81 -6.97 -10.87 17.43
CA ASN A 81 -6.62 -9.50 17.85
C ASN A 81 -5.44 -8.95 17.02
N ARG A 82 -4.45 -9.78 16.73
CA ARG A 82 -3.28 -9.39 15.91
C ARG A 82 -3.68 -9.13 14.46
N VAL A 83 -4.53 -9.99 13.91
CA VAL A 83 -5.08 -9.83 12.54
C VAL A 83 -5.96 -8.58 12.46
N ALA A 84 -6.74 -8.29 13.49
CA ALA A 84 -7.56 -7.07 13.55
C ALA A 84 -6.71 -5.79 13.59
N LEU A 85 -5.61 -5.80 14.33
CA LEU A 85 -4.66 -4.69 14.38
C LEU A 85 -4.03 -4.47 13.00
N PHE A 86 -3.54 -5.55 12.38
CA PHE A 86 -2.98 -5.52 11.03
C PHE A 86 -3.95 -4.93 10.00
N ALA A 87 -5.21 -5.38 10.00
CA ALA A 87 -6.23 -4.87 9.08
C ALA A 87 -6.48 -3.36 9.24
N LYS A 88 -6.48 -2.86 10.49
CA LYS A 88 -6.64 -1.41 10.76
C LYS A 88 -5.46 -0.60 10.25
N PHE A 89 -4.24 -1.04 10.54
CA PHE A 89 -3.04 -0.36 10.07
C PHE A 89 -2.90 -0.41 8.55
N PHE A 90 -3.30 -1.52 7.92
CA PHE A 90 -3.29 -1.61 6.46
C PHE A 90 -4.24 -0.59 5.83
N LEU A 91 -5.44 -0.37 6.40
CA LEU A 91 -6.34 0.68 5.94
C LEU A 91 -5.71 2.07 6.07
N TYR A 92 -5.05 2.38 7.19
CA TYR A 92 -4.34 3.66 7.34
C TYR A 92 -3.20 3.81 6.34
N SER A 93 -2.48 2.73 6.03
CA SER A 93 -1.43 2.72 5.02
C SER A 93 -1.97 3.04 3.62
N ILE A 94 -3.15 2.53 3.26
CA ILE A 94 -3.81 2.84 1.97
C ILE A 94 -4.14 4.33 1.89
N ILE A 95 -4.76 4.88 2.94
CA ILE A 95 -5.10 6.31 3.01
C ILE A 95 -3.83 7.17 2.91
N PHE A 96 -2.78 6.78 3.62
CA PHE A 96 -1.48 7.46 3.57
C PHE A 96 -0.86 7.40 2.17
N ASN A 97 -0.88 6.23 1.52
CA ASN A 97 -0.36 6.05 0.16
C ASN A 97 -1.10 6.93 -0.85
N ILE A 98 -2.44 6.99 -0.76
CA ILE A 98 -3.26 7.89 -1.58
C ILE A 98 -2.83 9.34 -1.40
N GLY A 99 -2.68 9.79 -0.15
CA GLY A 99 -2.24 11.16 0.16
C GLY A 99 -0.86 11.47 -0.41
N MET A 100 0.10 10.55 -0.24
CA MET A 100 1.46 10.70 -0.75
C MET A 100 1.53 10.70 -2.28
N SER A 101 0.69 9.89 -2.94
CA SER A 101 0.61 9.85 -4.40
C SER A 101 0.11 11.16 -5.00
N ILE A 102 -0.92 11.77 -4.38
CA ILE A 102 -1.43 13.09 -4.79
C ILE A 102 -0.36 14.17 -4.61
N LEU A 103 0.31 14.19 -3.45
CA LEU A 103 1.39 15.14 -3.17
C LEU A 103 2.56 15.00 -4.15
N SER A 104 2.89 13.77 -4.54
CA SER A 104 3.93 13.48 -5.53
C SER A 104 3.62 14.10 -6.88
N VAL A 105 2.38 13.97 -7.38
CA VAL A 105 1.98 14.56 -8.67
C VAL A 105 1.98 16.07 -8.64
N ILE A 106 1.48 16.68 -7.56
CA ILE A 106 1.50 18.14 -7.42
C ILE A 106 2.95 18.62 -7.48
N SER A 107 3.84 17.96 -6.74
CA SER A 107 5.27 18.30 -6.71
C SER A 107 5.93 18.13 -8.08
N LEU A 108 5.66 17.02 -8.79
CA LEU A 108 6.19 16.79 -10.13
C LEU A 108 5.64 17.78 -11.16
N SER A 109 4.37 18.15 -11.05
CA SER A 109 3.74 19.10 -11.95
C SER A 109 4.33 20.50 -11.81
N ILE A 110 4.60 20.92 -10.56
CA ILE A 110 5.30 22.20 -10.28
C ILE A 110 6.74 22.16 -10.80
N ALA A 111 7.46 21.06 -10.57
CA ALA A 111 8.83 20.90 -11.06
C ALA A 111 8.88 20.96 -12.60
N ALA A 112 7.99 20.23 -13.29
CA ALA A 112 7.88 20.25 -14.73
C ALA A 112 7.56 21.65 -15.29
N ALA A 113 6.68 22.42 -14.63
CA ALA A 113 6.38 23.79 -15.02
C ALA A 113 7.60 24.72 -14.85
N LYS A 114 8.35 24.56 -13.76
CA LYS A 114 9.59 25.32 -13.50
C LYS A 114 10.68 24.99 -14.51
N ASP A 115 10.84 23.71 -14.85
CA ASP A 115 11.82 23.26 -15.84
C ASP A 115 11.46 23.75 -17.24
N LYS A 116 10.17 23.73 -17.62
CA LYS A 116 9.70 24.35 -18.86
C LYS A 116 10.06 25.84 -18.91
N GLY A 117 9.76 26.60 -17.86
CA GLY A 117 10.09 28.02 -17.79
C GLY A 117 11.60 28.31 -17.83
N ASN A 118 12.42 27.43 -17.25
CA ASN A 118 13.89 27.55 -17.33
C ASN A 118 14.42 27.20 -18.73
N CYS A 119 13.84 26.20 -19.38
CA CYS A 119 14.18 25.80 -20.75
C CYS A 119 13.83 26.90 -21.76
N GLU A 120 12.63 27.49 -21.65
CA GLU A 120 12.19 28.60 -22.53
C GLU A 120 13.09 29.83 -22.38
N LYS A 121 13.57 30.12 -21.17
CA LYS A 121 14.57 31.18 -20.92
C LYS A 121 15.93 30.88 -21.55
N ALA A 122 16.35 29.61 -21.57
CA ALA A 122 17.62 29.19 -22.15
C ALA A 122 17.56 29.09 -23.68
N ASN A 123 16.39 28.82 -24.27
CA ASN A 123 16.19 28.64 -25.71
C ASN A 123 15.05 29.53 -26.25
N PRO A 124 15.21 30.87 -26.23
CA PRO A 124 14.15 31.80 -26.60
C PRO A 124 13.70 31.67 -28.08
N ASN A 125 14.56 31.14 -28.95
CA ASN A 125 14.30 31.01 -30.38
C ASN A 125 13.71 29.64 -30.80
N ASN A 126 13.61 28.68 -29.88
CA ASN A 126 13.06 27.36 -30.18
C ASN A 126 12.37 26.75 -28.95
N THR A 127 11.16 27.21 -28.68
CA THR A 127 10.36 26.79 -27.53
C THR A 127 9.71 25.41 -27.70
N GLU A 128 9.67 24.86 -28.92
CA GLU A 128 9.09 23.52 -29.19
C GLU A 128 9.88 22.40 -28.51
N VAL A 129 11.19 22.56 -28.35
CA VAL A 129 12.06 21.59 -27.64
C VAL A 129 11.75 21.53 -26.14
N CYS A 130 11.14 22.58 -25.60
CA CYS A 130 10.82 22.71 -24.18
C CYS A 130 9.43 22.18 -23.80
N ASP A 131 8.65 21.62 -24.75
CA ASP A 131 7.29 21.16 -24.50
C ASP A 131 7.27 19.74 -23.86
N TYR A 132 7.86 19.62 -22.67
CA TYR A 132 7.71 18.43 -21.85
C TYR A 132 6.36 18.45 -21.12
N LYS A 133 5.49 17.48 -21.45
CA LYS A 133 4.22 17.27 -20.76
C LYS A 133 4.36 16.08 -19.82
N PHE A 134 4.23 16.33 -18.51
CA PHE A 134 4.12 15.25 -17.55
C PHE A 134 2.93 14.35 -17.94
N PRO A 135 3.10 13.02 -18.07
CA PRO A 135 2.05 12.13 -18.55
C PRO A 135 1.02 11.83 -17.45
N VAL A 136 0.24 12.85 -17.07
CA VAL A 136 -0.80 12.80 -16.02
C VAL A 136 -1.75 11.64 -16.22
N VAL A 137 -2.14 11.35 -17.48
CA VAL A 137 -3.05 10.26 -17.82
C VAL A 137 -2.45 8.91 -17.48
N SER A 138 -1.17 8.68 -17.81
CA SER A 138 -0.48 7.42 -17.47
C SER A 138 -0.33 7.26 -15.96
N TRP A 139 -0.01 8.34 -15.24
CA TRP A 139 0.03 8.32 -13.79
C TRP A 139 -1.35 7.97 -13.19
N LEU A 140 -2.43 8.60 -13.68
CA LEU A 140 -3.78 8.39 -13.18
C LEU A 140 -4.23 6.93 -13.37
N ILE A 141 -3.94 6.34 -14.53
CA ILE A 141 -4.26 4.92 -14.81
C ILE A 141 -3.54 4.01 -13.81
N ASN A 142 -2.23 4.21 -13.61
CA ASN A 142 -1.44 3.42 -12.66
C ASN A 142 -1.92 3.63 -11.21
N PHE A 143 -2.29 4.85 -10.85
CA PHE A 143 -2.84 5.18 -9.54
C PHE A 143 -4.15 4.43 -9.27
N VAL A 144 -5.10 4.47 -10.21
CA VAL A 144 -6.39 3.79 -10.07
C VAL A 144 -6.20 2.28 -9.96
N ILE A 145 -5.36 1.69 -10.81
CA ILE A 145 -5.05 0.25 -10.75
C ILE A 145 -4.45 -0.12 -9.40
N GLY A 146 -3.48 0.67 -8.90
CA GLY A 146 -2.86 0.46 -7.59
C GLY A 146 -3.87 0.50 -6.45
N VAL A 147 -4.74 1.51 -6.42
CA VAL A 147 -5.78 1.63 -5.38
C VAL A 147 -6.77 0.47 -5.43
N ILE A 148 -7.19 0.03 -6.62
CA ILE A 148 -8.08 -1.14 -6.76
C ILE A 148 -7.43 -2.40 -6.18
N ILE A 149 -6.15 -2.63 -6.48
CA ILE A 149 -5.40 -3.76 -5.93
C ILE A 149 -5.31 -3.67 -4.40
N GLU A 150 -4.95 -2.51 -3.86
CA GLU A 150 -4.85 -2.31 -2.40
C GLU A 150 -6.17 -2.54 -1.67
N VAL A 151 -7.27 -2.01 -2.21
CA VAL A 151 -8.62 -2.23 -1.67
C VAL A 151 -9.00 -3.70 -1.73
N TYR A 152 -8.66 -4.40 -2.82
CA TYR A 152 -8.87 -5.85 -2.93
C TYR A 152 -8.09 -6.62 -1.85
N LEU A 153 -6.81 -6.31 -1.66
CA LEU A 153 -5.99 -6.92 -0.60
C LEU A 153 -6.57 -6.67 0.80
N TYR A 154 -7.11 -5.47 1.04
CA TYR A 154 -7.77 -5.14 2.30
C TYR A 154 -9.02 -5.98 2.52
N ILE A 155 -9.82 -6.21 1.48
CA ILE A 155 -11.01 -7.06 1.54
C ILE A 155 -10.61 -8.50 1.91
N VAL A 156 -9.52 -9.04 1.36
CA VAL A 156 -9.01 -10.38 1.70
C VAL A 156 -8.67 -10.47 3.20
N ILE A 157 -7.89 -9.52 3.72
CA ILE A 157 -7.52 -9.50 5.15
C ILE A 157 -8.77 -9.34 6.04
N ARG A 158 -9.69 -8.44 5.66
CA ARG A 158 -10.93 -8.20 6.43
C ARG A 158 -11.82 -9.43 6.45
N SER A 159 -11.90 -10.16 5.34
CA SER A 159 -12.69 -11.39 5.24
C SER A 159 -12.08 -12.49 6.11
N TYR A 160 -10.75 -12.66 6.06
CA TYR A 160 -10.05 -13.63 6.92
C TYR A 160 -10.24 -13.31 8.40
N LYS A 161 -10.16 -12.03 8.77
CA LYS A 161 -10.45 -11.58 10.14
C LYS A 161 -11.83 -12.04 10.60
N ARG A 162 -12.88 -11.82 9.79
CA ARG A 162 -14.26 -12.19 10.14
C ARG A 162 -14.41 -13.68 10.36
N GLU A 163 -13.81 -14.48 9.48
CA GLU A 163 -13.82 -15.93 9.56
C GLU A 163 -13.10 -16.43 10.82
N LEU A 164 -11.94 -15.86 11.13
CA LEU A 164 -11.15 -16.22 12.29
C LEU A 164 -11.90 -15.94 13.61
N PHE A 165 -12.59 -14.80 13.72
CA PHE A 165 -13.44 -14.50 14.87
C PHE A 165 -14.58 -15.52 15.04
N ALA A 166 -15.22 -15.92 13.93
CA ALA A 166 -16.30 -16.91 13.97
C ALA A 166 -15.80 -18.31 14.42
N ARG A 167 -14.59 -18.71 14.02
CA ARG A 167 -13.97 -19.97 14.44
C ARG A 167 -13.63 -19.98 15.93
N VAL A 168 -13.12 -18.87 16.46
CA VAL A 168 -12.75 -18.74 17.88
C VAL A 168 -14.00 -18.70 18.78
N SER A 169 -15.09 -18.05 18.36
CA SER A 169 -16.34 -18.03 19.14
C SER A 169 -17.01 -19.41 19.22
N ASP A 170 -17.00 -20.19 18.13
CA ASP A 170 -17.56 -21.56 18.11
C ASP A 170 -16.81 -22.51 19.08
N HIS A 171 -15.54 -22.23 19.40
CA HIS A 171 -14.73 -23.04 20.32
C HIS A 171 -14.86 -22.62 21.79
N SER A 172 -15.42 -21.44 22.09
CA SER A 172 -15.66 -20.98 23.47
C SER A 172 -17.01 -21.42 24.04
N ASP A 173 -17.89 -21.99 23.21
CA ASP A 173 -19.22 -22.45 23.59
C ASP A 173 -19.29 -23.98 23.82
N VAL A 174 -18.13 -24.65 23.96
CA VAL A 174 -18.00 -26.08 24.30
C VAL A 174 -17.31 -26.25 25.66
#